data_AF-A0A3M6AEK5-F1
#
_entry.id   AF-A0A3M6AEK5-F1
#
_cell.length_a   1.000
_cell.length_b   1.000
_cell.length_c   1.000
_cell.angle_alpha   90.00
_cell.angle_beta   90.00
_cell.angle_gamma   90.00
#
_symmetry.space_group_name_H-M   'P 1'
#
loop_
_entity.id
_entity.type
_entity.pdbx_description
1 polymer ?
#
loop_
_entity_poly.entity_id
_entity_poly.type
_entity_poly.pdbx_seq_one_letter_code
_entity_poly.pdbx_strand_id
1 'polypeptide(L)'
;ADSSARAFDVKRLSAWYDIKIVGKSRVAGRQATIVALSPKDQHRYGLELHLDNETGLVLKSLLLSEKGQLLERFQFTDLDTAGVLSEQMLNTSADCKPVSVLKAKPEPSISSVAWHSDWLPPGFEVSSSGVRKDSSTQSSVTHLMYGDGLARFSVFIEAVKGGASSDIRTQLGPTVAVSRRLTTPQGDMMVTVVGEIPMGTAERIALSMRNDESPAKK
;
A
#
# COMPACT_ATOMS: atom_id res chain seq x y z
N ALA A 1 17.82 18.85 3.05
CA ALA A 1 17.00 18.04 2.14
C ALA A 1 16.50 16.86 2.95
N ASP A 2 15.41 17.04 3.69
CA ASP A 2 14.76 15.94 4.40
C ASP A 2 14.06 15.08 3.35
N SER A 3 14.66 13.93 3.04
CA SER A 3 13.95 12.90 2.32
C SER A 3 12.76 12.49 3.18
N SER A 4 11.55 12.73 2.69
CA SER A 4 10.28 12.26 3.26
C SER A 4 10.13 10.72 3.16
N ALA A 5 11.23 9.99 3.31
CA ALA A 5 11.20 8.58 3.62
C ALA A 5 10.53 8.49 4.99
N ARG A 6 9.24 8.15 5.01
CA ARG A 6 8.55 7.75 6.24
C ARG A 6 9.42 6.70 6.90
N ALA A 7 10.03 7.06 8.03
CA ALA A 7 10.94 6.19 8.74
C ALA A 7 10.21 4.89 9.10
N PHE A 8 10.89 3.76 8.93
CA PHE A 8 10.40 2.48 9.40
C PHE A 8 10.38 2.48 10.93
N ASP A 9 9.23 2.79 11.51
CA ASP A 9 9.06 2.89 12.96
C ASP A 9 8.70 1.54 13.56
N VAL A 10 9.72 0.81 14.01
CA VAL A 10 9.59 -0.49 14.66
C VAL A 10 8.69 -0.44 15.89
N LYS A 11 8.71 0.67 16.65
CA LYS A 11 7.89 0.80 17.85
C LYS A 11 6.41 0.85 17.48
N ARG A 12 6.07 1.66 16.48
CA ARG A 12 4.68 1.72 15.96
C ARG A 12 4.25 0.38 15.36
N LEU A 13 5.12 -0.28 14.59
CA LEU A 13 4.80 -1.58 13.99
C LEU A 13 4.57 -2.67 15.04
N SER A 14 5.27 -2.64 16.17
CA SER A 14 5.10 -3.61 17.26
C SER A 14 3.69 -3.62 17.86
N ALA A 15 2.87 -2.56 17.64
CA ALA A 15 1.47 -2.55 18.06
C ALA A 15 0.62 -3.53 17.25
N TRP A 16 0.96 -3.78 15.98
CA TRP A 16 0.13 -4.55 15.03
C TRP A 16 0.81 -5.80 14.48
N TYR A 17 2.13 -5.90 14.65
CA TYR A 17 2.96 -7.05 14.27
C TYR A 17 3.74 -7.59 15.46
N ASP A 18 3.83 -8.91 15.56
CA ASP A 18 4.81 -9.59 16.39
C ASP A 18 6.11 -9.76 15.59
N ILE A 19 7.19 -9.15 16.08
CA ILE A 19 8.47 -9.06 15.37
C ILE A 19 9.47 -9.96 16.09
N LYS A 20 9.92 -11.02 15.43
CA LYS A 20 10.79 -12.04 16.03
C LYS A 20 11.93 -12.44 15.12
N ILE A 21 13.09 -12.68 15.71
CA ILE A 21 14.17 -13.41 15.04
C ILE A 21 13.79 -14.88 15.05
N VAL A 22 13.64 -15.47 13.86
CA VAL A 22 13.16 -16.86 13.69
C VAL A 22 14.24 -17.81 13.20
N GLY A 23 15.43 -17.30 12.85
CA GLY A 23 16.54 -18.15 12.49
C GLY A 23 17.68 -17.44 11.79
N LYS A 24 18.53 -18.25 11.16
CA LYS A 24 19.65 -17.81 10.31
C LYS A 24 19.51 -18.44 8.94
N SER A 25 20.06 -17.80 7.93
CA SER A 25 20.01 -18.24 6.54
C SER A 25 21.25 -17.80 5.77
N ARG A 26 21.33 -18.20 4.51
CA ARG A 26 22.30 -17.68 3.54
C ARG A 26 21.56 -17.24 2.28
N VAL A 27 21.81 -16.02 1.82
CA VAL A 27 21.19 -15.43 0.60
C VAL A 27 22.28 -14.69 -0.18
N ALA A 28 22.33 -14.85 -1.51
CA ALA A 28 23.38 -14.26 -2.36
C ALA A 28 24.81 -14.56 -1.86
N GLY A 29 25.04 -15.76 -1.31
CA GLY A 29 26.33 -16.15 -0.71
C GLY A 29 26.61 -15.57 0.70
N ARG A 30 25.79 -14.64 1.19
CA ARG A 30 25.99 -13.89 2.44
C ARG A 30 25.19 -14.47 3.60
N GLN A 31 25.73 -14.38 4.81
CA GLN A 31 25.06 -14.85 6.03
C GLN A 31 24.00 -13.84 6.46
N ALA A 32 22.78 -14.32 6.74
CA ALA A 32 21.66 -13.46 7.09
C ALA A 32 20.86 -13.96 8.29
N THR A 33 20.29 -13.02 9.04
CA THR A 33 19.35 -13.27 10.14
C THR A 33 17.92 -13.19 9.60
N ILE A 34 17.08 -14.16 9.95
CA ILE A 34 15.68 -14.19 9.53
C ILE A 34 14.84 -13.48 10.60
N VAL A 35 14.13 -12.45 10.19
CA VAL A 35 13.17 -11.70 11.01
C VAL A 35 11.77 -11.90 10.44
N ALA A 36 10.87 -12.45 11.23
CA ALA A 36 9.46 -12.56 10.88
C ALA A 36 8.66 -11.43 11.52
N LEU A 37 7.78 -10.81 10.73
CA LEU A 37 6.75 -9.86 11.16
C LEU A 37 5.40 -10.53 10.98
N SER A 38 4.91 -11.17 12.04
CA SER A 38 3.63 -11.87 12.06
C SER A 38 2.49 -10.92 12.43
N PRO A 39 1.43 -10.78 11.62
CA PRO A 39 0.29 -9.95 11.96
C PRO A 39 -0.36 -10.38 13.28
N LYS A 40 -0.78 -9.41 14.10
CA LYS A 40 -1.59 -9.67 15.31
C LYS A 40 -3.08 -9.79 15.02
N ASP A 41 -3.49 -9.49 13.79
CA ASP A 41 -4.84 -9.59 13.28
C ASP A 41 -4.85 -10.23 11.88
N GLN A 42 -6.03 -10.57 11.39
CA GLN A 42 -6.25 -11.14 10.05
C GLN A 42 -6.39 -10.07 8.95
N HIS A 43 -5.95 -8.83 9.19
CA HIS A 43 -6.25 -7.72 8.28
C HIS A 43 -5.06 -7.28 7.43
N ARG A 44 -3.93 -8.00 7.53
CA ARG A 44 -2.70 -7.69 6.84
C ARG A 44 -1.88 -8.96 6.61
N TYR A 45 -1.00 -8.93 5.61
CA TYR A 45 -0.10 -10.03 5.30
C TYR A 45 1.10 -10.07 6.23
N GLY A 46 1.67 -11.27 6.41
CA GLY A 46 2.92 -11.45 7.13
C GLY A 46 4.13 -11.21 6.24
N LEU A 47 5.26 -10.84 6.85
CA LEU A 47 6.49 -10.53 6.14
C LEU A 47 7.67 -11.30 6.77
N GLU A 48 8.45 -11.99 5.96
CA GLU A 48 9.72 -12.60 6.38
C GLU A 48 10.88 -11.89 5.68
N LEU A 49 11.78 -11.33 6.49
CA LEU A 49 12.95 -10.57 6.03
C LEU A 49 14.23 -11.34 6.36
N HIS A 50 15.13 -11.41 5.39
CA HIS A 50 16.47 -11.95 5.57
C HIS A 50 17.45 -10.78 5.54
N LEU A 51 17.94 -10.40 6.71
CA LEU A 51 18.82 -9.25 6.89
C LEU A 51 20.27 -9.71 6.86
N ASP A 52 21.08 -9.11 5.99
CA ASP A 52 22.52 -9.32 5.93
C ASP A 52 23.16 -9.04 7.28
N ASN A 53 23.95 -9.97 7.81
CA ASN A 53 24.52 -9.81 9.15
C ASN A 53 25.61 -8.73 9.21
N GLU A 54 26.24 -8.40 8.08
CA GLU A 54 27.31 -7.40 8.01
C GLU A 54 26.76 -5.98 7.85
N THR A 55 25.75 -5.81 6.99
CA THR A 55 25.26 -4.48 6.59
C THR A 55 23.84 -4.14 7.08
N GLY A 56 23.06 -5.14 7.48
CA GLY A 56 21.64 -4.98 7.80
C GLY A 56 20.72 -4.84 6.58
N LEU A 57 21.24 -4.92 5.35
CA LEU A 57 20.43 -4.86 4.13
C LEU A 57 19.47 -6.04 4.03
N VAL A 58 18.27 -5.81 3.49
CA VAL A 58 17.29 -6.87 3.23
C VAL A 58 17.70 -7.64 1.96
N LEU A 59 18.28 -8.83 2.14
CA LEU A 59 18.72 -9.69 1.04
C LEU A 59 17.55 -10.46 0.40
N LYS A 60 16.53 -10.77 1.19
CA LYS A 60 15.30 -11.46 0.74
C LYS A 60 14.11 -10.98 1.55
N SER A 61 13.00 -10.73 0.89
CA SER A 61 11.72 -10.38 1.47
C SER A 61 10.65 -11.31 0.91
N LEU A 62 9.90 -11.96 1.80
CA LEU A 62 8.79 -12.85 1.45
C LEU A 62 7.50 -12.30 2.03
N LEU A 63 6.52 -12.02 1.18
CA LEU A 63 5.19 -11.62 1.60
C LEU A 63 4.30 -12.86 1.67
N LEU A 64 3.68 -13.09 2.82
CA LEU A 64 2.97 -14.31 3.17
C LEU A 64 1.49 -14.03 3.44
N SER A 65 0.61 -14.83 2.84
CA SER A 65 -0.82 -14.79 3.13
C SER A 65 -1.12 -15.21 4.57
N GLU A 66 -2.36 -15.01 5.02
CA GLU A 66 -2.84 -15.50 6.33
C GLU A 66 -2.67 -17.01 6.53
N LYS A 67 -2.61 -17.77 5.43
CA LYS A 67 -2.40 -19.22 5.42
C LYS A 67 -0.92 -19.60 5.28
N GLY A 68 -0.01 -18.64 5.33
CA GLY A 68 1.43 -18.84 5.13
C GLY A 68 1.83 -19.10 3.67
N GLN A 69 0.94 -18.84 2.70
CA GLN A 69 1.27 -19.03 1.29
C GLN A 69 2.10 -17.84 0.79
N LEU A 70 3.13 -18.14 -0.01
CA LEU A 70 3.98 -17.11 -0.61
C LEU A 70 3.22 -16.32 -1.68
N LEU A 71 3.04 -15.02 -1.45
CA LEU A 71 2.38 -14.09 -2.38
C LEU A 71 3.37 -13.34 -3.26
N GLU A 72 4.51 -12.96 -2.67
CA GLU A 72 5.57 -12.23 -3.36
C GLU A 72 6.94 -12.64 -2.80
N ARG A 73 7.95 -12.66 -3.68
CA ARG A 73 9.35 -12.82 -3.33
C ARG A 73 10.18 -11.73 -3.99
N PHE A 74 10.85 -10.94 -3.16
CA PHE A 74 12.00 -10.14 -3.58
C PHE A 74 13.27 -10.80 -3.06
N GLN A 75 14.30 -10.96 -3.89
CA GLN A 75 15.53 -11.64 -3.50
C GLN A 75 16.72 -11.19 -4.34
N PHE A 76 17.82 -10.81 -3.68
CA PHE A 76 19.11 -10.64 -4.34
C PHE A 76 19.67 -12.00 -4.77
N THR A 77 20.14 -12.08 -6.00
CA THR A 77 20.91 -13.22 -6.51
C THR A 77 22.41 -13.02 -6.30
N ASP A 78 22.85 -11.76 -6.34
CA ASP A 78 24.23 -11.33 -6.11
C ASP A 78 24.22 -9.93 -5.47
N LEU A 79 25.20 -9.64 -4.61
CA LEU A 79 25.34 -8.34 -3.94
C LEU A 79 26.80 -8.08 -3.53
N ASP A 80 27.43 -7.13 -4.23
CA ASP A 80 28.72 -6.56 -3.84
C ASP A 80 28.50 -5.29 -3.01
N THR A 81 28.95 -5.32 -1.76
CA THR A 81 28.91 -4.19 -0.82
C THR A 81 30.27 -3.52 -0.61
N ALA A 82 31.34 -4.05 -1.20
CA ALA A 82 32.71 -3.55 -1.05
C ALA A 82 33.16 -2.71 -2.25
N GLY A 83 32.58 -2.93 -3.42
CA GLY A 83 32.86 -2.15 -4.63
C GLY A 83 32.56 -0.66 -4.46
N VAL A 84 33.49 0.19 -4.90
CA VAL A 84 33.27 1.64 -4.96
C VAL A 84 32.43 1.97 -6.20
N LEU A 85 31.28 2.62 -5.98
CA LEU A 85 30.43 3.10 -7.08
C LEU A 85 31.10 4.28 -7.78
N SER A 86 31.22 4.20 -9.12
CA SER A 86 31.65 5.34 -9.93
C SER A 86 30.45 6.20 -10.34
N GLU A 87 30.66 7.49 -10.64
CA GLU A 87 29.58 8.37 -11.12
C GLU A 87 28.92 7.83 -12.39
N GLN A 88 29.69 7.17 -13.27
CA GLN A 88 29.16 6.58 -14.49
C GLN A 88 28.13 5.47 -14.21
N MET A 89 28.25 4.76 -13.08
CA MET A 89 27.27 3.73 -12.68
C MET A 89 25.92 4.33 -12.24
N LEU A 90 25.88 5.64 -11.95
CA LEU A 90 24.66 6.36 -11.59
C LEU A 90 23.98 7.02 -12.81
N ASN A 91 24.61 6.97 -13.99
CA ASN A 91 24.01 7.50 -15.21
C ASN A 91 22.81 6.64 -15.61
N THR A 92 21.68 7.32 -15.85
CA THR A 92 20.46 6.65 -16.28
C THR A 92 20.51 6.28 -17.75
N SER A 93 19.76 5.26 -18.16
CA SER A 93 19.58 4.93 -19.58
C SER A 93 18.80 6.03 -20.31
N ALA A 94 18.87 6.05 -21.65
CA ALA A 94 18.15 7.01 -22.47
C ALA A 94 16.61 6.93 -22.32
N ASP A 95 16.09 5.75 -21.95
CA ASP A 95 14.66 5.54 -21.71
C ASP A 95 14.19 6.08 -20.35
N CYS A 96 15.12 6.39 -19.44
CA CYS A 96 14.83 7.00 -18.16
C CYS A 96 14.54 8.50 -18.35
N LYS A 97 13.28 8.81 -18.64
CA LYS A 97 12.82 10.19 -18.86
C LYS A 97 12.80 10.96 -17.53
N PRO A 98 13.27 12.21 -17.51
CA PRO A 98 13.18 13.04 -16.31
C PRO A 98 11.70 13.26 -15.96
N VAL A 99 11.36 13.00 -14.70
CA VAL A 99 10.05 13.40 -14.17
C VAL A 99 10.03 14.91 -14.02
N SER A 100 9.07 15.58 -14.64
CA SER A 100 8.84 16.99 -14.38
C SER A 100 8.32 17.11 -12.96
N VAL A 101 9.18 17.56 -12.04
CA VAL A 101 8.72 18.02 -10.73
C VAL A 101 7.98 19.33 -10.98
N LEU A 102 6.73 19.25 -11.44
CA LEU A 102 5.78 20.35 -11.33
C LEU A 102 5.83 20.74 -9.87
N LYS A 103 6.47 21.88 -9.51
CA LYS A 103 6.75 22.35 -8.13
C LYS A 103 5.74 21.78 -7.14
N ALA A 104 6.02 20.56 -6.68
CA ALA A 104 5.04 19.79 -5.96
C ALA A 104 5.11 20.37 -4.57
N LYS A 105 4.00 20.92 -4.09
CA LYS A 105 3.92 21.29 -2.68
C LYS A 105 4.33 20.02 -1.90
N PRO A 106 5.38 20.04 -1.05
CA PRO A 106 6.05 18.81 -0.59
C PRO A 106 5.26 18.00 0.44
N GLU A 107 3.93 18.15 0.50
CA GLU A 107 3.13 17.54 1.54
C GLU A 107 2.29 16.40 0.96
N PRO A 108 2.04 15.33 1.73
CA PRO A 108 0.82 14.57 1.52
C PRO A 108 -0.31 15.59 1.57
N SER A 109 -0.85 15.95 0.41
CA SER A 109 -1.97 16.88 0.37
C SER A 109 -3.18 16.09 0.87
N ILE A 110 -3.34 16.01 2.19
CA ILE A 110 -4.60 15.59 2.78
C ILE A 110 -5.55 16.75 2.48
N SER A 111 -6.18 16.68 1.31
CA SER A 111 -7.26 17.60 0.99
C SER A 111 -8.52 17.09 1.67
N SER A 112 -9.32 18.02 2.19
CA SER A 112 -10.63 17.70 2.74
C SER A 112 -11.49 17.11 1.63
N VAL A 113 -11.74 15.81 1.70
CA VAL A 113 -12.68 15.10 0.84
C VAL A 113 -13.88 14.72 1.70
N ALA A 114 -15.09 14.76 1.13
CA ALA A 114 -16.33 14.43 1.83
C ALA A 114 -16.52 12.92 2.02
N TRP A 115 -15.45 12.15 2.17
CA TRP A 115 -15.49 10.70 2.27
C TRP A 115 -14.56 10.21 3.37
N HIS A 116 -15.04 9.26 4.16
CA HIS A 116 -14.27 8.56 5.17
C HIS A 116 -14.68 7.09 5.24
N SER A 117 -13.95 6.29 6.03
CA SER A 117 -14.33 4.91 6.34
C SER A 117 -14.77 4.83 7.80
N ASP A 118 -15.96 4.27 8.06
CA ASP A 118 -16.44 3.95 9.41
C ASP A 118 -15.61 2.86 10.09
N TRP A 119 -14.91 2.05 9.29
CA TRP A 119 -14.08 0.96 9.78
C TRP A 119 -12.74 0.92 9.05
N LEU A 120 -11.68 0.79 9.83
CA LEU A 120 -10.33 0.53 9.34
C LEU A 120 -9.70 -0.55 10.20
N PRO A 121 -8.80 -1.38 9.65
CA PRO A 121 -7.97 -2.21 10.48
C PRO A 121 -7.13 -1.34 11.44
N PRO A 122 -6.88 -1.77 12.68
CA PRO A 122 -6.14 -0.98 13.65
C PRO A 122 -4.78 -0.51 13.11
N GLY A 123 -4.44 0.76 13.33
CA GLY A 123 -3.14 1.33 12.93
C GLY A 123 -3.05 1.87 11.50
N PHE A 124 -4.03 1.59 10.63
CA PHE A 124 -4.13 2.24 9.33
C PHE A 124 -4.60 3.69 9.48
N GLU A 125 -3.85 4.60 8.87
CA GLU A 125 -4.15 6.03 8.87
C GLU A 125 -4.15 6.57 7.45
N VAL A 126 -4.92 7.64 7.22
CA VAL A 126 -4.89 8.34 5.93
C VAL A 126 -3.52 8.96 5.71
N SER A 127 -2.96 8.68 4.54
CA SER A 127 -1.64 9.11 4.11
C SER A 127 -1.68 10.16 3.02
N SER A 128 -2.75 10.19 2.22
CA SER A 128 -3.01 11.16 1.16
C SER A 128 -4.50 11.08 0.78
N SER A 129 -5.08 12.21 0.37
CA SER A 129 -6.46 12.25 -0.12
C SER A 129 -6.67 13.34 -1.16
N GLY A 130 -7.55 13.12 -2.13
CA GLY A 130 -7.98 14.18 -3.03
C GLY A 130 -8.91 13.76 -4.13
N VAL A 131 -9.18 14.70 -5.03
CA VAL A 131 -10.04 14.48 -6.19
C VAL A 131 -9.21 14.67 -7.45
N ARG A 132 -9.23 13.66 -8.32
CA ARG A 132 -8.61 13.72 -9.64
C ARG A 132 -9.70 13.63 -10.70
N LYS A 133 -9.54 14.34 -11.82
CA LYS A 133 -10.37 14.09 -12.99
C LYS A 133 -9.72 13.01 -13.83
N ASP A 134 -10.47 11.98 -14.17
CA ASP A 134 -10.05 11.00 -15.15
C ASP A 134 -9.95 11.68 -16.52
N SER A 135 -8.78 11.62 -17.16
CA SER A 135 -8.54 12.30 -18.44
C SER A 135 -9.37 11.72 -19.59
N SER A 136 -9.72 10.44 -19.52
CA SER A 136 -10.45 9.73 -20.57
C SER A 136 -11.97 9.92 -20.43
N THR A 137 -12.51 9.77 -19.22
CA THR A 137 -13.96 9.84 -18.97
C THR A 137 -14.44 11.22 -18.50
N GLN A 138 -13.51 12.13 -18.20
CA GLN A 138 -13.76 13.44 -17.57
C GLN A 138 -14.51 13.35 -16.23
N SER A 139 -14.61 12.15 -15.65
CA SER A 139 -15.29 11.91 -14.38
C SER A 139 -14.38 12.27 -13.21
N SER A 140 -14.95 12.82 -12.15
CA SER A 140 -14.20 13.11 -10.92
C SER A 140 -14.11 11.84 -10.08
N VAL A 141 -12.90 11.48 -9.68
CA VAL A 141 -12.57 10.32 -8.86
C VAL A 141 -11.95 10.82 -7.56
N THR A 142 -12.63 10.55 -6.44
CA THR A 142 -12.04 10.77 -5.11
C THR A 142 -11.10 9.62 -4.81
N HIS A 143 -9.93 9.92 -4.23
CA HIS A 143 -8.97 8.91 -3.79
C HIS A 143 -8.55 9.16 -2.34
N LEU A 144 -8.43 8.09 -1.57
CA LEU A 144 -7.88 8.08 -0.22
C LEU A 144 -6.83 6.96 -0.13
N MET A 145 -5.63 7.28 0.31
CA MET A 145 -4.55 6.31 0.50
C MET A 145 -4.35 6.07 1.99
N TYR A 146 -4.28 4.82 2.41
CA TYR A 146 -4.08 4.43 3.80
C TYR A 146 -2.82 3.58 3.96
N GLY A 147 -2.22 3.64 5.15
CA GLY A 147 -1.13 2.73 5.50
C GLY A 147 -0.95 2.59 7.01
N ASP A 148 -0.42 1.44 7.42
CA ASP A 148 -0.11 1.12 8.82
C ASP A 148 1.39 1.28 9.17
N GLY A 149 2.20 1.63 8.17
CA GLY A 149 3.66 1.68 8.24
C GLY A 149 4.34 0.64 7.35
N LEU A 150 3.66 -0.47 7.05
CA LEU A 150 4.14 -1.54 6.19
C LEU A 150 3.20 -1.76 4.99
N ALA A 151 1.97 -2.19 5.25
CA ALA A 151 0.94 -2.40 4.25
C ALA A 151 0.28 -1.09 3.84
N ARG A 152 -0.15 -1.03 2.58
CA ARG A 152 -0.87 0.11 2.00
C ARG A 152 -2.05 -0.34 1.18
N PHE A 153 -3.09 0.48 1.17
CA PHE A 153 -4.20 0.36 0.23
C PHE A 153 -4.69 1.75 -0.17
N SER A 154 -5.35 1.82 -1.32
CA SER A 154 -6.01 3.01 -1.84
C SER A 154 -7.49 2.72 -2.05
N VAL A 155 -8.32 3.69 -1.75
CA VAL A 155 -9.76 3.67 -2.01
C VAL A 155 -10.06 4.71 -3.08
N PHE A 156 -10.74 4.30 -4.14
CA PHE A 156 -11.20 5.15 -5.23
C PHE A 156 -12.72 5.18 -5.24
N ILE A 157 -13.29 6.36 -5.40
CA ILE A 157 -14.75 6.56 -5.34
C ILE A 157 -15.17 7.40 -6.54
N GLU A 158 -16.07 6.85 -7.34
CA GLU A 158 -16.57 7.47 -8.57
C GLU A 158 -18.08 7.27 -8.71
N ALA A 159 -18.77 8.20 -9.37
CA ALA A 159 -20.21 8.07 -9.63
C ALA A 159 -20.48 7.04 -10.74
N VAL A 160 -21.45 6.16 -10.53
CA VAL A 160 -21.86 5.17 -11.53
C VAL A 160 -22.68 5.84 -12.63
N LYS A 161 -22.22 5.78 -13.88
CA LYS A 161 -22.95 6.27 -15.06
C LYS A 161 -23.38 5.09 -15.94
N GLY A 162 -24.69 4.80 -16.00
CA GLY A 162 -25.23 3.72 -16.86
C GLY A 162 -25.14 2.30 -16.27
N GLY A 163 -25.63 1.31 -17.02
CA GLY A 163 -25.99 -0.05 -16.55
C GLY A 163 -24.87 -0.90 -15.91
N ALA A 164 -25.32 -1.82 -15.04
CA ALA A 164 -24.61 -2.91 -14.34
C ALA A 164 -23.08 -2.76 -14.21
N SER A 165 -22.63 -1.83 -13.36
CA SER A 165 -21.30 -1.94 -12.76
C SER A 165 -21.29 -3.16 -11.84
N SER A 166 -20.71 -4.28 -12.28
CA SER A 166 -20.64 -5.50 -11.45
C SER A 166 -19.61 -5.31 -10.35
N ASP A 167 -19.88 -5.89 -9.18
CA ASP A 167 -18.86 -6.05 -8.17
C ASP A 167 -17.65 -6.79 -8.76
N ILE A 168 -16.46 -6.24 -8.59
CA ILE A 168 -15.21 -6.84 -9.06
C ILE A 168 -14.46 -7.36 -7.85
N ARG A 169 -13.92 -8.58 -7.99
CA ARG A 169 -12.93 -9.13 -7.07
C ARG A 169 -11.83 -9.75 -7.91
N THR A 170 -10.66 -9.15 -7.86
CA THR A 170 -9.48 -9.67 -8.56
C THR A 170 -8.26 -9.57 -7.67
N GLN A 171 -7.29 -10.43 -7.93
CA GLN A 171 -6.03 -10.47 -7.21
C GLN A 171 -4.89 -10.73 -8.19
N LEU A 172 -3.85 -9.90 -8.11
CA LEU A 172 -2.61 -10.06 -8.86
C LEU A 172 -1.45 -10.12 -7.86
N GLY A 173 -0.94 -11.33 -7.62
CA GLY A 173 0.08 -11.55 -6.59
C GLY A 173 -0.44 -11.11 -5.21
N PRO A 174 0.25 -10.20 -4.51
CA PRO A 174 -0.21 -9.70 -3.22
C PRO A 174 -1.28 -8.60 -3.32
N THR A 175 -1.47 -8.00 -4.50
CA THR A 175 -2.36 -6.85 -4.66
C THR A 175 -3.78 -7.33 -4.98
N VAL A 176 -4.73 -7.01 -4.10
CA VAL A 176 -6.16 -7.23 -4.35
C VAL A 176 -6.80 -5.96 -4.89
N ALA A 177 -7.83 -6.13 -5.72
CA ALA A 177 -8.73 -5.06 -6.12
C ALA A 177 -10.18 -5.51 -5.95
N VAL A 178 -10.93 -4.73 -5.16
CA VAL A 178 -12.33 -5.00 -4.83
C VAL A 178 -13.16 -3.78 -5.16
N SER A 179 -14.16 -3.93 -6.01
CA SER A 179 -15.13 -2.88 -6.33
C SER A 179 -16.51 -3.26 -5.78
N ARG A 180 -17.13 -2.33 -5.05
CA ARG A 180 -18.48 -2.46 -4.50
C ARG A 180 -19.30 -1.23 -4.83
N ARG A 181 -20.53 -1.44 -5.28
CA ARG A 181 -21.51 -0.37 -5.44
C ARG A 181 -22.09 0.04 -4.08
N LEU A 182 -22.13 1.34 -3.82
CA LEU A 182 -22.72 1.96 -2.65
C LEU A 182 -23.81 2.95 -3.08
N THR A 183 -25.03 2.75 -2.61
CA THR A 183 -26.12 3.71 -2.85
C THR A 183 -26.05 4.84 -1.82
N THR A 184 -25.93 6.08 -2.30
CA THR A 184 -25.89 7.28 -1.47
C THR A 184 -27.06 8.22 -1.82
N PRO A 185 -27.36 9.23 -0.98
CA PRO A 185 -28.36 10.24 -1.32
C PRO A 185 -28.08 11.00 -2.63
N GLN A 186 -26.81 11.10 -3.06
CA GLN A 186 -26.40 11.78 -4.30
C GLN A 186 -26.44 10.85 -5.53
N GLY A 187 -26.75 9.58 -5.33
CA GLY A 187 -26.76 8.55 -6.37
C GLY A 187 -25.85 7.37 -6.03
N ASP A 188 -25.73 6.45 -6.99
CA ASP A 188 -24.89 5.27 -6.83
C ASP A 188 -23.42 5.60 -7.09
N MET A 189 -22.58 5.20 -6.16
CA MET A 189 -21.13 5.36 -6.19
C MET A 189 -20.47 3.99 -6.31
N MET A 190 -19.40 3.88 -7.08
CA MET A 190 -18.52 2.73 -7.10
C MET A 190 -17.33 2.99 -6.19
N VAL A 191 -17.14 2.12 -5.20
CA VAL A 191 -16.01 2.14 -4.28
C VAL A 191 -15.05 1.03 -4.66
N THR A 192 -13.84 1.38 -5.07
CA THR A 192 -12.79 0.43 -5.44
C THR A 192 -11.64 0.51 -4.46
N VAL A 193 -11.35 -0.59 -3.75
CA VAL A 193 -10.22 -0.72 -2.84
C VAL A 193 -9.13 -1.53 -3.53
N VAL A 194 -7.91 -0.98 -3.61
CA VAL A 194 -6.74 -1.64 -4.19
C VAL A 194 -5.59 -1.63 -3.19
N GLY A 195 -4.99 -2.77 -2.89
CA GLY A 195 -3.84 -2.79 -1.98
C GLY A 195 -3.31 -4.17 -1.63
N GLU A 196 -2.22 -4.17 -0.88
CA GLU A 196 -1.51 -5.36 -0.39
C GLU A 196 -2.11 -5.80 0.97
N ILE A 197 -3.41 -6.09 0.95
CA ILE A 197 -4.19 -6.52 2.10
C ILE A 197 -5.05 -7.73 1.74
N PRO A 198 -5.48 -8.55 2.71
CA PRO A 198 -6.38 -9.67 2.43
C PRO A 198 -7.69 -9.25 1.76
N MET A 199 -8.22 -10.11 0.88
CA MET A 199 -9.46 -9.87 0.12
C MET A 199 -10.63 -9.47 1.03
N GLY A 200 -10.84 -10.19 2.13
CA GLY A 200 -11.92 -9.90 3.08
C GLY A 200 -11.77 -8.53 3.75
N THR A 201 -10.55 -8.06 3.93
CA THR A 201 -10.26 -6.72 4.47
C THR A 201 -10.61 -5.63 3.46
N ALA A 202 -10.22 -5.81 2.20
CA ALA A 202 -10.58 -4.88 1.12
C ALA A 202 -12.11 -4.79 0.93
N GLU A 203 -12.81 -5.94 0.97
CA GLU A 203 -14.27 -5.98 0.92
C GLU A 203 -14.92 -5.22 2.09
N ARG A 204 -14.43 -5.43 3.31
CA ARG A 204 -14.97 -4.75 4.49
C ARG A 204 -14.73 -3.25 4.44
N ILE A 205 -13.56 -2.80 3.98
CA ILE A 205 -13.26 -1.37 3.77
C ILE A 205 -14.23 -0.78 2.74
N ALA A 206 -14.41 -1.44 1.58
CA ALA A 206 -15.29 -0.95 0.52
C ALA A 206 -16.72 -0.71 1.02
N LEU A 207 -17.25 -1.62 1.86
CA LEU A 207 -18.58 -1.52 2.46
C LEU A 207 -18.67 -0.50 3.61
N SER A 208 -17.53 -0.06 4.15
CA SER A 208 -17.46 0.86 5.30
C SER A 208 -17.28 2.32 4.89
N MET A 209 -17.15 2.61 3.59
CA MET A 209 -17.04 3.98 3.10
C MET A 209 -18.36 4.75 3.28
N ARG A 210 -18.24 6.01 3.71
CA ARG A 210 -19.34 6.95 3.93
C ARG A 210 -19.01 8.29 3.34
N ASN A 211 -20.07 8.98 2.91
CA ASN A 211 -19.99 10.38 2.53
C ASN A 211 -20.36 11.25 3.73
N ASP A 212 -19.56 12.27 4.03
CA ASP A 212 -19.73 13.19 5.16
C ASP A 212 -20.89 14.18 5.00
N GLU A 213 -21.48 14.29 3.81
CA GLU A 213 -22.63 15.17 3.64
C GLU A 213 -23.87 14.57 4.33
N SER A 214 -24.27 15.22 5.42
CA SER A 214 -25.57 14.99 6.05
C SER A 214 -26.69 15.11 5.01
N PRO A 215 -27.73 14.26 5.04
CA PRO A 215 -28.89 14.47 4.19
C PRO A 215 -29.44 15.86 4.48
N ALA A 216 -29.57 16.68 3.43
CA ALA A 216 -30.21 17.99 3.53
C ALA A 216 -31.52 17.83 4.30
N LYS A 217 -31.63 18.50 5.47
CA LYS A 217 -32.88 18.55 6.23
C LYS A 217 -33.98 19.01 5.29
N LYS A 218 -34.99 18.16 5.09
CA LYS A 218 -36.27 18.54 4.50
C LYS A 218 -36.99 19.55 5.39
#